data_AF-A0A5J4E2Q6-F1
#
_entry.id   AF-A0A5J4E2Q6-F1
#
_cell.length_a   1.000
_cell.length_b   1.000
_cell.length_c   1.000
_cell.angle_alpha   90.00
_cell.angle_beta   90.00
_cell.angle_gamma   90.00
#
_symmetry.space_group_name_H-M   'P 1'
#
loop_
_entity.id
_entity.type
_entity.pdbx_description
1 polymer ?
#
loop_
_entity_poly.entity_id
_entity_poly.type
_entity_poly.pdbx_seq_one_letter_code
_entity_poly.pdbx_strand_id
1 'polypeptide(L)'
;MTKSALLKNLIDVFRDAGNAHHVAFKAVDGEDLDWPIWYADHLHQPLLALLSPRLTKSKIVYCLMAAETERQAVDPDGDWASFYGAHFLERFAPAELPADDKLALYYFPTCPFCQRVLAAIDRLGLQVELRNIRENPDHFDKLVGARGRATVPVLRIVHPNGEEQYMPESSDIIDYLQEAYG
;
A
#
# COMPACT_ATOMS: atom_id res chain seq x y z
N MET A 1 4.12 -1.41 -2.95
CA MET A 1 3.85 -1.73 -1.53
C MET A 1 2.33 -1.74 -1.28
N THR A 2 1.79 -2.84 -0.75
CA THR A 2 0.37 -2.97 -0.42
C THR A 2 -0.02 -2.20 0.84
N LYS A 3 -1.32 -1.95 1.06
CA LYS A 3 -1.82 -1.33 2.30
C LYS A 3 -1.42 -2.12 3.56
N SER A 4 -1.43 -3.45 3.48
CA SER A 4 -1.01 -4.34 4.58
C SER A 4 0.50 -4.26 4.83
N ALA A 5 1.33 -4.25 3.78
CA ALA A 5 2.78 -4.10 3.91
C ALA A 5 3.16 -2.72 4.45
N LEU A 6 2.49 -1.66 3.98
CA LEU A 6 2.68 -0.30 4.50
C LEU A 6 2.30 -0.21 5.98
N LEU A 7 1.16 -0.80 6.37
CA LEU A 7 0.76 -0.85 7.78
C LEU A 7 1.82 -1.52 8.64
N LYS A 8 2.32 -2.69 8.21
CA LYS A 8 3.39 -3.40 8.93
C LYS A 8 4.63 -2.52 9.11
N ASN A 9 5.10 -1.87 8.05
CA ASN A 9 6.28 -0.98 8.11
C ASN A 9 6.04 0.21 9.05
N LEU A 10 4.84 0.78 9.07
CA LEU A 10 4.50 1.86 10.01
C LEU A 10 4.56 1.37 11.46
N ILE A 11 4.02 0.18 11.74
CA ILE A 11 4.06 -0.42 13.09
C ILE A 11 5.50 -0.60 13.56
N ASP A 12 6.36 -1.14 12.69
CA ASP A 12 7.77 -1.35 13.02
C ASP A 12 8.47 -0.01 13.32
N VAL A 13 8.23 1.02 12.49
CA VAL A 13 8.74 2.38 12.71
C VAL A 13 8.27 2.98 14.05
N PHE A 14 7.00 2.80 14.42
CA PHE A 14 6.49 3.27 15.71
C PHE A 14 7.13 2.52 16.87
N ARG A 15 7.25 1.19 16.80
CA ARG A 15 7.90 0.39 17.84
C ARG A 15 9.35 0.80 18.06
N ASP A 16 10.08 1.03 16.98
CA ASP A 16 11.47 1.51 17.04
C ASP A 16 11.57 2.87 17.71
N ALA A 17 10.66 3.80 17.37
CA ALA A 17 10.57 5.09 18.03
C ALA A 17 10.25 4.96 19.53
N GLY A 18 9.35 4.05 19.92
CA GLY A 18 9.04 3.79 21.32
C GLY A 18 10.24 3.25 22.12
N ASN A 19 11.01 2.35 21.52
CA ASN A 19 12.24 1.85 22.12
C ASN A 19 13.28 2.96 22.31
N ALA A 20 13.49 3.79 21.28
CA ALA A 20 14.40 4.93 21.34
C ALA A 20 13.93 5.98 22.35
N HIS A 21 12.63 6.23 22.41
CA HIS A 21 12.02 7.14 23.35
C HIS A 21 12.21 6.68 24.80
N HIS A 22 12.02 5.39 25.09
CA HIS A 22 12.26 4.84 26.42
C HIS A 22 13.72 5.04 26.89
N VAL A 23 14.68 4.98 25.97
CA VAL A 23 16.10 5.28 26.25
C VAL A 23 16.30 6.77 26.55
N ALA A 24 15.71 7.65 25.75
CA ALA A 24 15.78 9.11 25.95
C ALA A 24 15.09 9.55 27.24
N PHE A 25 13.92 8.97 27.56
CA PHE A 25 13.12 9.23 28.75
C PHE A 25 13.88 8.93 30.04
N LYS A 26 14.67 7.85 30.07
CA LYS A 26 15.57 7.52 31.19
C LYS A 26 16.64 8.57 31.44
N ALA A 27 16.97 9.40 30.46
CA ALA A 27 17.98 10.45 30.58
C ALA A 27 17.41 11.78 31.12
N VAL A 28 16.08 11.93 31.20
CA VAL A 28 15.40 13.19 31.57
C VAL A 28 14.53 13.08 32.84
N ASP A 29 14.82 12.12 33.73
CA ASP A 29 14.15 11.92 35.03
C ASP A 29 12.61 11.77 34.99
N GLY A 30 12.06 11.46 33.81
CA GLY A 30 10.70 10.94 33.67
C GLY A 30 9.57 11.97 33.51
N GLU A 31 9.87 13.24 33.25
CA GLU A 31 8.86 14.20 32.76
C GLU A 31 8.92 14.30 31.24
N ASP A 32 7.77 14.13 30.59
CA ASP A 32 7.70 14.21 29.12
C ASP A 32 6.36 14.77 28.63
N LEU A 33 6.18 16.06 28.89
CA LEU A 33 5.04 16.83 28.38
C LEU A 33 5.14 17.08 26.86
N ASP A 34 6.35 16.95 26.30
CA ASP A 34 6.66 17.25 24.90
C ASP A 34 6.88 15.98 24.06
N TRP A 35 6.44 14.82 24.56
CA TRP A 35 6.56 13.53 23.87
C TRP A 35 6.13 13.58 22.40
N PRO A 36 5.05 14.29 21.99
CA PRO A 36 4.65 14.33 20.58
C PRO A 36 5.68 15.06 19.71
N ILE A 37 6.37 16.06 20.26
CA ILE A 37 7.41 16.83 19.56
C ILE A 37 8.62 15.94 19.34
N TRP A 38 9.07 15.22 20.38
CA TRP A 38 10.17 14.28 20.27
C TRP A 38 9.88 13.19 19.23
N TYR A 39 8.69 12.59 19.29
CA TYR A 39 8.27 11.59 18.32
C TYR A 39 8.20 12.18 16.91
N ALA A 40 7.66 13.39 16.74
CA ALA A 40 7.61 14.03 15.43
C ALA A 40 9.02 14.29 14.85
N ASP A 41 10.00 14.63 15.68
CA ASP A 41 11.39 14.78 15.25
C ASP A 41 12.01 13.43 14.84
N HIS A 42 11.81 12.39 15.65
CA HIS A 42 12.37 11.07 15.41
C HIS A 42 11.72 10.35 14.22
N LEU A 43 10.40 10.50 14.06
CA LEU A 43 9.61 9.82 13.04
C LEU A 43 9.57 10.55 11.70
N HIS A 44 10.00 11.81 11.62
CA HIS A 44 9.77 12.62 10.41
C HIS A 44 10.32 11.97 9.14
N GLN A 45 11.60 11.55 9.15
CA GLN A 45 12.22 10.94 7.98
C GLN A 45 11.66 9.54 7.66
N PRO A 46 11.53 8.61 8.63
CA PRO A 46 10.91 7.31 8.38
C PRO A 46 9.49 7.40 7.82
N LEU A 47 8.65 8.27 8.38
CA LEU A 47 7.27 8.43 7.91
C LEU A 47 7.22 9.09 6.54
N LEU A 48 8.10 10.05 6.24
CA LEU A 48 8.17 10.68 4.91
C LEU A 48 8.53 9.67 3.81
N ALA A 49 9.37 8.66 4.12
CA ALA A 49 9.75 7.61 3.19
C ALA A 49 8.61 6.61 2.91
N LEU A 50 7.68 6.46 3.84
CA LEU A 50 6.56 5.50 3.74
C LEU A 50 5.25 6.13 3.28
N LEU A 51 5.03 7.41 3.62
CA LEU A 51 3.77 8.11 3.46
C LEU A 51 3.91 9.27 2.45
N SER A 52 3.04 10.28 2.57
CA SER A 52 3.05 11.44 1.68
C SER A 52 4.33 12.27 1.77
N PRO A 53 4.89 12.75 0.64
CA PRO A 53 6.03 13.68 0.62
C PRO A 53 5.69 15.07 1.20
N ARG A 54 4.42 15.33 1.55
CA ARG A 54 3.95 16.59 2.16
C ARG A 54 3.75 16.47 3.69
N LEU A 55 4.30 15.44 4.31
CA LEU A 55 4.22 15.23 5.74
C LEU A 55 5.17 16.19 6.48
N THR A 56 4.60 17.05 7.32
CA THR A 56 5.35 18.00 8.15
C THR A 56 5.34 17.55 9.60
N LYS A 57 6.33 17.98 10.40
CA LYS A 57 6.39 17.68 11.84
C LYS A 57 5.11 18.09 12.57
N SER A 58 4.55 19.26 12.27
CA SER A 58 3.28 19.71 12.89
C SER A 58 2.10 18.79 12.57
N LYS A 59 2.04 18.22 11.35
CA LYS A 59 1.01 17.22 11.01
C LYS A 59 1.21 15.92 11.77
N ILE A 60 2.46 15.50 11.97
CA ILE A 60 2.79 14.31 12.77
C ILE A 60 2.37 14.54 14.22
N VAL A 61 2.77 15.66 14.85
CA VAL A 61 2.36 16.03 16.22
C VAL A 61 0.84 15.97 16.37
N TYR A 62 0.12 16.68 15.50
CA TYR A 62 -1.35 16.69 15.54
C TYR A 62 -1.94 15.28 15.44
N CYS A 63 -1.41 14.45 14.54
CA CYS A 63 -1.91 13.11 14.33
C CYS A 63 -1.57 12.14 15.46
N LEU A 64 -0.40 12.28 16.10
CA LEU A 64 -0.02 11.54 17.32
C LEU A 64 -1.01 11.84 18.45
N MET A 65 -1.31 13.11 18.68
CA MET A 65 -2.25 13.52 19.73
C MET A 65 -3.67 13.02 19.45
N ALA A 66 -4.11 13.08 18.19
CA ALA A 66 -5.41 12.55 17.78
C ALA A 66 -5.48 11.03 17.99
N ALA A 67 -4.46 10.29 17.54
CA ALA A 67 -4.37 8.84 17.71
C ALA A 67 -4.38 8.46 19.20
N GLU A 68 -3.64 9.17 20.05
CA GLU A 68 -3.60 8.87 21.49
C GLU A 68 -4.95 9.11 22.17
N THR A 69 -5.60 10.23 21.84
CA THR A 69 -6.93 10.56 22.38
C THR A 69 -7.95 9.48 22.00
N GLU A 70 -7.92 9.03 20.73
CA GLU A 70 -8.82 8.00 20.23
C GLU A 70 -8.52 6.63 20.86
N ARG A 71 -7.25 6.25 20.95
CA ARG A 71 -6.81 4.99 21.57
C ARG A 71 -7.24 4.91 23.02
N GLN A 72 -7.05 5.97 23.81
CA GLN A 72 -7.48 6.00 25.21
C GLN A 72 -9.00 5.83 25.36
N ALA A 73 -9.79 6.29 24.38
CA ALA A 73 -11.25 6.17 24.40
C ALA A 73 -11.74 4.77 23.96
N VAL A 74 -11.02 4.12 23.04
CA VAL A 74 -11.50 2.89 22.38
C VAL A 74 -10.80 1.62 22.88
N ASP A 75 -9.47 1.65 22.98
CA ASP A 75 -8.66 0.48 23.33
C ASP A 75 -7.37 0.91 24.08
N PRO A 76 -7.50 1.34 25.34
CA PRO A 76 -6.37 1.87 26.13
C PRO A 76 -5.30 0.83 26.45
N ASP A 77 -5.63 -0.46 26.42
CA ASP A 77 -4.72 -1.57 26.73
C ASP A 77 -4.22 -2.31 25.47
N GLY A 78 -4.70 -1.90 24.29
CA GLY A 78 -4.29 -2.47 23.00
C GLY A 78 -2.86 -2.13 22.58
N ASP A 79 -2.41 -2.76 21.49
CA ASP A 79 -1.08 -2.48 20.91
C ASP A 79 -1.05 -1.06 20.31
N TRP A 80 -0.47 -0.13 21.06
CA TRP A 80 -0.40 1.29 20.70
C TRP A 80 0.26 1.51 19.32
N ALA A 81 1.31 0.74 18.98
CA ALA A 81 2.02 0.93 17.73
C ALA A 81 1.16 0.49 16.53
N SER A 82 0.39 -0.58 16.70
CA SER A 82 -0.63 -1.02 15.74
C SER A 82 -1.71 0.03 15.55
N PHE A 83 -2.22 0.60 16.65
CA PHE A 83 -3.23 1.66 16.60
C PHE A 83 -2.72 2.90 15.86
N TYR A 84 -1.52 3.37 16.21
CA TYR A 84 -0.92 4.57 15.61
C TYR A 84 -0.60 4.33 14.14
N GLY A 85 -0.06 3.16 13.79
CA GLY A 85 0.19 2.78 12.40
C GLY A 85 -1.07 2.82 11.55
N ALA A 86 -2.18 2.27 12.04
CA ALA A 86 -3.47 2.31 11.35
C ALA A 86 -4.01 3.74 11.20
N HIS A 87 -3.97 4.52 12.28
CA HIS A 87 -4.44 5.90 12.27
C HIS A 87 -3.64 6.79 11.29
N PHE A 88 -2.32 6.63 11.23
CA PHE A 88 -1.47 7.34 10.26
C PHE A 88 -1.69 6.88 8.82
N LEU A 89 -1.90 5.58 8.62
CA LEU A 89 -2.23 5.03 7.31
C LEU A 89 -3.53 5.62 6.78
N GLU A 90 -4.59 5.68 7.57
CA GLU A 90 -5.87 6.27 7.15
C GLU A 90 -5.75 7.76 6.83
N ARG A 91 -4.91 8.49 7.56
CA ARG A 91 -4.77 9.95 7.42
C ARG A 91 -3.83 10.37 6.30
N PHE A 92 -2.79 9.58 6.04
CA PHE A 92 -1.63 10.00 5.25
C PHE A 92 -1.11 8.97 4.27
N ALA A 93 -1.78 7.81 4.11
CA ALA A 93 -1.49 6.94 2.99
C ALA A 93 -1.48 7.75 1.69
N PRO A 94 -0.57 7.41 0.76
CA PRO A 94 -0.68 7.88 -0.61
C PRO A 94 -2.11 7.70 -1.13
N ALA A 95 -2.63 8.70 -1.86
CA ALA A 95 -4.00 8.70 -2.34
C ALA A 95 -4.32 7.49 -3.25
N GLU A 96 -3.29 6.90 -3.86
CA GLU A 96 -3.37 5.75 -4.75
C GLU A 96 -2.35 4.71 -4.27
N LEU A 97 -2.82 3.74 -3.48
CA LEU A 97 -2.04 2.53 -3.19
C LEU A 97 -2.38 1.49 -4.25
N PRO A 98 -1.40 0.75 -4.80
CA PRO A 98 -1.66 -0.27 -5.82
C PRO A 98 -2.71 -1.30 -5.37
N ALA A 99 -2.77 -1.58 -4.07
CA ALA A 99 -3.72 -2.53 -3.47
C ALA A 99 -5.21 -2.15 -3.63
N ASP A 100 -5.53 -0.88 -3.91
CA ASP A 100 -6.91 -0.45 -4.19
C ASP A 100 -7.24 -0.49 -5.69
N ASP A 101 -6.26 -0.79 -6.55
CA ASP A 101 -6.49 -0.97 -7.98
C ASP A 101 -7.29 -2.25 -8.25
N LYS A 102 -8.23 -2.18 -9.20
CA LYS A 102 -8.91 -3.38 -9.70
C LYS A 102 -8.14 -3.94 -10.89
N LEU A 103 -7.51 -5.10 -10.68
CA LEU A 103 -6.72 -5.79 -11.68
C LEU A 103 -7.56 -6.81 -12.46
N ALA A 104 -7.41 -6.80 -13.78
CA ALA A 104 -7.94 -7.85 -14.65
C ALA A 104 -6.91 -8.27 -15.70
N LEU A 105 -6.69 -9.57 -15.86
CA LEU A 105 -5.77 -10.12 -16.87
C LEU A 105 -6.56 -10.67 -18.06
N TYR A 106 -6.37 -10.08 -19.23
CA TYR A 106 -6.82 -10.65 -20.50
C TYR A 106 -5.84 -11.74 -20.93
N TYR A 107 -6.34 -12.96 -21.11
CA TYR A 107 -5.52 -14.12 -21.39
C TYR A 107 -6.27 -15.20 -22.19
N PHE A 108 -5.55 -16.28 -22.52
CA PHE A 108 -6.15 -17.58 -22.81
C PHE A 108 -5.22 -18.70 -22.30
N PRO A 109 -5.75 -19.88 -21.91
CA PRO A 109 -4.99 -20.90 -21.18
C PRO A 109 -3.77 -21.45 -21.92
N THR A 110 -3.82 -21.55 -23.24
CA THR A 110 -2.72 -22.15 -24.04
C THR A 110 -1.61 -21.15 -24.41
N CYS A 111 -1.64 -19.90 -23.95
CA CYS A 111 -0.61 -18.91 -24.24
C CYS A 111 0.57 -19.04 -23.27
N PRO A 112 1.81 -19.30 -23.73
CA PRO A 112 2.97 -19.42 -22.85
C PRO A 112 3.30 -18.11 -22.11
N PHE A 113 3.08 -16.96 -22.74
CA PHE A 113 3.31 -15.66 -22.11
C PHE A 113 2.29 -15.35 -21.01
N CYS A 114 1.03 -15.75 -21.19
CA CYS A 114 0.00 -15.61 -20.16
C CYS A 114 0.32 -16.50 -18.95
N GLN A 115 0.80 -17.72 -19.17
CA GLN A 115 1.17 -18.63 -18.08
C GLN A 115 2.28 -18.04 -17.19
N ARG A 116 3.23 -17.30 -17.75
CA ARG A 116 4.26 -16.59 -16.97
C ARG A 116 3.65 -15.54 -16.04
N VAL A 117 2.69 -14.76 -16.53
CA VAL A 117 2.00 -13.74 -15.72
C VAL A 117 1.13 -14.39 -14.65
N LEU A 118 0.38 -15.45 -15.00
CA LEU A 118 -0.44 -16.21 -14.04
C LEU A 118 0.41 -16.78 -12.89
N ALA A 119 1.59 -17.33 -13.20
CA ALA A 119 2.51 -17.82 -12.19
C ALA A 119 3.02 -16.70 -11.26
N ALA A 120 3.26 -15.50 -11.80
CA ALA A 120 3.66 -14.34 -10.98
C ALA A 120 2.51 -13.86 -10.06
N ILE A 121 1.28 -13.80 -10.59
CA ILE A 121 0.06 -13.48 -9.82
C ILE A 121 -0.11 -14.46 -8.66
N ASP A 122 0.01 -15.76 -8.93
CA ASP A 122 -0.10 -16.81 -7.93
C ASP A 122 1.00 -16.71 -6.86
N ARG A 123 2.26 -16.55 -7.28
CA ARG A 123 3.41 -16.38 -6.38
C ARG A 123 3.24 -15.17 -5.44
N LEU A 124 2.66 -14.09 -5.93
CA LEU A 124 2.42 -12.86 -5.17
C LEU A 124 1.10 -12.90 -4.37
N GLY A 125 0.28 -13.94 -4.54
CA GLY A 125 -1.01 -14.08 -3.85
C GLY A 125 -2.04 -13.01 -4.22
N LEU A 126 -1.96 -12.47 -5.45
CA LEU A 126 -2.81 -11.34 -5.88
C LEU A 126 -4.19 -11.82 -6.34
N GLN A 127 -5.23 -11.07 -5.96
CA GLN A 127 -6.58 -11.28 -6.50
C GLN A 127 -6.74 -10.50 -7.81
N VAL A 128 -6.63 -11.21 -8.94
CA VAL A 128 -6.77 -10.62 -10.28
C VAL A 128 -7.95 -11.29 -11.01
N GLU A 129 -8.83 -10.49 -11.59
CA GLU A 129 -9.93 -10.99 -12.42
C GLU A 129 -9.37 -11.60 -13.72
N LEU A 130 -9.68 -12.86 -14.00
CA LEU A 130 -9.19 -13.55 -15.20
C LEU A 130 -10.19 -13.46 -16.34
N ARG A 131 -9.81 -12.77 -17.43
CA ARG A 131 -10.67 -12.53 -18.60
C ARG A 131 -10.20 -13.36 -19.80
N ASN A 132 -10.78 -14.55 -19.98
CA ASN A 132 -10.46 -15.40 -21.13
C ASN A 132 -11.08 -14.84 -22.42
N ILE A 133 -10.25 -14.47 -23.39
CA ILE A 133 -10.69 -13.88 -24.66
C ILE A 133 -11.16 -14.91 -25.70
N ARG A 134 -10.90 -16.21 -25.48
CA ARG A 134 -11.35 -17.28 -26.39
C ARG A 134 -12.69 -17.89 -26.00
N GLU A 135 -13.05 -17.81 -24.72
CA GLU A 135 -14.30 -18.35 -24.18
C GLU A 135 -15.40 -17.30 -24.10
N ASN A 136 -15.04 -16.03 -23.87
CA ASN A 136 -16.00 -14.93 -23.74
C ASN A 136 -15.78 -13.89 -24.85
N PRO A 137 -16.68 -13.82 -25.86
CA PRO A 137 -16.64 -12.81 -26.91
C PRO A 137 -16.62 -11.36 -26.38
N ASP A 138 -17.30 -11.09 -25.26
CA ASP A 138 -17.32 -9.73 -24.67
C ASP A 138 -15.92 -9.31 -24.18
N HIS A 139 -15.13 -10.26 -23.67
CA HIS A 139 -13.75 -9.96 -23.27
C HIS A 139 -12.87 -9.68 -24.48
N PHE A 140 -13.08 -10.42 -25.58
CA PHE A 140 -12.40 -10.17 -26.84
C PHE A 140 -12.73 -8.78 -27.38
N ASP A 141 -14.02 -8.45 -27.49
CA ASP A 141 -14.49 -7.18 -28.02
C ASP A 141 -14.04 -6.00 -27.15
N LYS A 142 -14.05 -6.13 -25.82
CA LYS A 142 -13.51 -5.11 -24.91
C LYS A 142 -12.01 -4.89 -25.10
N LEU A 143 -11.23 -5.97 -25.27
CA LEU A 143 -9.79 -5.86 -25.49
C LEU A 143 -9.49 -5.19 -26.83
N VAL A 144 -10.15 -5.62 -27.90
CA VAL A 144 -10.00 -5.03 -29.24
C VAL A 144 -10.48 -3.58 -29.26
N GLY A 145 -11.60 -3.27 -28.62
CA GLY A 145 -12.11 -1.90 -28.49
C GLY A 145 -11.14 -0.98 -27.75
N ALA A 146 -10.50 -1.46 -26.68
CA ALA A 146 -9.56 -0.65 -25.91
C ALA A 146 -8.17 -0.50 -26.57
N ARG A 147 -7.68 -1.53 -27.27
CA ARG A 147 -6.28 -1.62 -27.72
C ARG A 147 -6.08 -1.69 -29.24
N GLY A 148 -7.17 -1.86 -30.00
CA GLY A 148 -7.15 -2.10 -31.45
C GLY A 148 -6.61 -3.47 -31.87
N ARG A 149 -6.22 -4.33 -30.93
CA ARG A 149 -5.68 -5.68 -31.19
C ARG A 149 -5.97 -6.64 -30.04
N ALA A 150 -6.10 -7.92 -30.34
CA ALA A 150 -6.35 -9.00 -29.37
C ALA A 150 -5.07 -9.69 -28.86
N THR A 151 -3.92 -9.00 -28.89
CA THR A 151 -2.66 -9.56 -28.40
C THR A 151 -2.71 -9.68 -26.87
N VAL A 152 -2.40 -10.86 -26.34
CA VAL A 152 -2.36 -11.17 -24.90
C VAL A 152 -0.96 -11.70 -24.51
N PRO A 153 -0.54 -11.58 -23.24
CA PRO A 153 -1.27 -11.05 -22.08
C PRO A 153 -1.42 -9.52 -22.08
N VAL A 154 -2.52 -9.04 -21.50
CA VAL A 154 -2.73 -7.62 -21.19
C VAL A 154 -3.31 -7.49 -19.80
N LEU A 155 -2.60 -6.77 -18.93
CA LEU A 155 -3.12 -6.40 -17.62
C LEU A 155 -3.91 -5.10 -17.75
N ARG A 156 -5.15 -5.10 -17.30
CA ARG A 156 -5.97 -3.91 -17.11
C ARG A 156 -5.93 -3.53 -15.64
N ILE A 157 -5.63 -2.27 -15.38
CA ILE A 157 -5.53 -1.66 -14.05
C ILE A 157 -6.59 -0.56 -14.01
N VAL A 158 -7.48 -0.59 -13.02
CA VAL A 158 -8.42 0.49 -12.76
C VAL A 158 -8.05 1.12 -11.43
N HIS A 159 -7.60 2.36 -11.48
CA HIS A 159 -7.22 3.11 -10.29
C HIS A 159 -8.46 3.58 -9.53
N PRO A 160 -8.33 3.88 -8.22
CA PRO A 160 -9.43 4.40 -7.41
C PRO A 160 -10.04 5.72 -7.95
N ASN A 161 -9.23 6.52 -8.66
CA ASN A 161 -9.64 7.76 -9.30
C ASN A 161 -10.50 7.53 -10.58
N GLY A 162 -10.67 6.28 -11.02
CA GLY A 162 -11.42 5.89 -12.21
C GLY A 162 -10.59 5.84 -13.50
N GLU A 163 -9.30 6.17 -13.45
CA GLU A 163 -8.39 6.04 -14.58
C GLU A 163 -8.16 4.55 -14.91
N GLU A 164 -8.21 4.23 -16.20
CA GLU A 164 -8.00 2.87 -16.70
C GLU A 164 -6.72 2.79 -17.53
N GLN A 165 -5.83 1.89 -17.15
CA GLN A 165 -4.59 1.61 -17.87
C GLN A 165 -4.57 0.17 -18.40
N TYR A 166 -3.99 -0.03 -19.58
CA TYR A 166 -3.82 -1.34 -20.22
C TYR A 166 -2.35 -1.60 -20.54
N MET A 167 -1.70 -2.49 -19.79
CA MET A 167 -0.29 -2.83 -19.91
C MET A 167 -0.09 -4.07 -20.80
N PRO A 168 0.54 -3.96 -21.98
CA PRO A 168 1.00 -5.10 -22.78
C PRO A 168 2.22 -5.78 -22.16
N GLU A 169 2.67 -6.84 -22.82
CA GLU A 169 3.94 -7.52 -22.59
C GLU A 169 4.06 -8.27 -21.27
N SER A 170 4.29 -9.58 -21.36
CA SER A 170 4.36 -10.44 -20.17
C SER A 170 5.46 -10.06 -19.18
N SER A 171 6.58 -9.50 -19.64
CA SER A 171 7.70 -9.16 -18.73
C SER A 171 7.39 -7.88 -17.98
N ASP A 172 6.98 -6.83 -18.69
CA ASP A 172 6.53 -5.55 -18.10
C ASP A 172 5.41 -5.75 -17.07
N ILE A 173 4.44 -6.62 -17.37
CA ILE A 173 3.37 -6.95 -16.43
C ILE A 173 3.94 -7.61 -15.16
N ILE A 174 4.88 -8.55 -15.29
CA ILE A 174 5.47 -9.24 -14.13
C ILE A 174 6.27 -8.25 -13.27
N ASP A 175 7.09 -7.42 -13.91
CA ASP A 175 7.90 -6.41 -13.24
C ASP A 175 7.02 -5.42 -12.49
N TYR A 176 5.97 -4.90 -13.14
CA TYR A 176 4.97 -4.04 -12.49
C TYR A 176 4.31 -4.70 -11.29
N LEU A 177 3.81 -5.93 -11.44
CA LEU A 177 3.15 -6.63 -10.34
C LEU A 177 4.09 -6.84 -9.15
N GLN A 178 5.37 -7.10 -9.43
CA GLN A 178 6.38 -7.32 -8.40
C GLN A 178 6.81 -6.01 -7.71
N GLU A 179 6.98 -4.91 -8.44
CA GLU A 179 7.31 -3.60 -7.87
C GLU A 179 6.12 -3.00 -7.08
N ALA A 180 4.92 -3.11 -7.63
CA ALA A 180 3.74 -2.49 -7.07
C ALA A 180 3.13 -3.31 -5.92
N TYR A 181 3.17 -4.64 -5.99
CA TYR A 181 2.48 -5.52 -5.03
C TYR A 181 3.36 -6.55 -4.32
N GLY A 182 4.64 -6.69 -4.71
CA GLY A 182 5.60 -7.54 -4.01
C GLY A 182 6.12 -6.96 -2.70
#